data_AF-A0A7G9YTE1-F1
#
_entry.id   AF-A0A7G9YTE1-F1
#
_cell.length_a   1.000
_cell.length_b   1.000
_cell.length_c   1.000
_cell.angle_alpha   90.00
_cell.angle_beta   90.00
_cell.angle_gamma   90.00
#
_symmetry.space_group_name_H-M   'P 1'
#
loop_
_entity.id
_entity.type
_entity.pdbx_description
1 polymer ?
#
loop_
_entity_poly.entity_id
_entity_poly.type
_entity_poly.pdbx_seq_one_letter_code
_entity_poly.pdbx_strand_id
1 'polypeptide(L)'
;MKEENLKKQALQFRELAGDDLFWFTVSQNVMAIEKDRRRFEQLALEILAYFDCERCCKCCREMPIHLNDEAMERLYRIDGDALFDKIDENEVDNYLKTPCPYLEGDRCTIYDDKPMSCRMFPFVVIRPVPTLQLCPMGKNIFDEFKRLTRKYGKGKKNLRVEWEEGAPGVRLPDYSGDSEKKAVYVALPIPVLEKFLKYLRMDGKEKVK
;
A
#
# COMPACT_ATOMS: atom_id res chain seq x y z
N MET A 1 12.70 23.52 -12.29
CA MET A 1 13.92 23.83 -11.50
C MET A 1 15.03 22.94 -12.04
N LYS A 2 16.15 23.49 -12.54
CA LYS A 2 17.19 22.70 -13.24
C LYS A 2 17.93 21.79 -12.25
N GLU A 3 18.18 20.53 -12.62
CA GLU A 3 18.82 19.49 -11.80
C GLU A 3 20.17 19.92 -11.18
N GLU A 4 20.92 20.72 -11.92
CA GLU A 4 22.20 21.30 -11.49
C GLU A 4 22.07 22.23 -10.28
N ASN A 5 20.92 22.89 -10.13
CA ASN A 5 20.63 23.77 -9.00
C ASN A 5 20.27 22.95 -7.74
N LEU A 6 19.58 21.82 -7.91
CA LEU A 6 19.29 20.86 -6.85
C LEU A 6 20.57 20.21 -6.31
N LYS A 7 21.51 19.85 -7.19
CA LYS A 7 22.82 19.29 -6.80
C LYS A 7 23.64 20.28 -5.97
N LYS A 8 23.66 21.56 -6.36
CA LYS A 8 24.32 22.63 -5.59
C LYS A 8 23.68 22.83 -4.21
N GLN A 9 22.35 22.83 -4.14
CA GLN A 9 21.63 22.96 -2.87
C GLN A 9 21.88 21.76 -1.93
N ALA A 10 21.91 20.53 -2.47
CA ALA A 10 22.20 19.33 -1.68
C ALA A 10 23.63 19.35 -1.12
N LEU A 11 24.62 19.78 -1.91
CA LEU A 11 26.01 19.94 -1.47
C LEU A 11 26.13 20.99 -0.36
N GLN A 12 25.46 22.14 -0.51
CA GLN A 12 25.41 23.17 0.53
C GLN A 12 24.74 22.67 1.81
N PHE A 13 23.65 21.91 1.67
CA PHE A 13 22.97 21.33 2.83
C PHE A 13 23.87 20.31 3.56
N ARG A 14 24.62 19.49 2.82
CA ARG A 14 25.61 18.54 3.37
C ARG A 14 26.74 19.28 4.10
N GLU A 15 27.26 20.35 3.53
CA GLU A 15 28.31 21.17 4.18
C GLU A 15 27.78 21.84 5.46
N LEU A 16 26.55 22.36 5.45
CA LEU A 16 25.94 23.02 6.60
C LEU A 16 25.58 22.03 7.72
N ALA A 17 25.09 20.83 7.38
CA ALA A 17 24.78 19.80 8.35
C ALA A 17 26.04 19.12 8.89
N GLY A 18 27.13 19.07 8.13
CA GLY A 18 28.29 18.22 8.41
C GLY A 18 28.03 16.78 7.96
N ASP A 19 29.04 16.14 7.37
CA ASP A 19 28.87 14.86 6.67
C ASP A 19 28.30 13.76 7.59
N ASP A 20 28.83 13.64 8.81
CA ASP A 20 28.36 12.65 9.81
C ASP A 20 26.92 12.89 10.24
N LEU A 21 26.52 14.14 10.50
CA LEU A 21 25.16 14.46 10.93
C LEU A 21 24.17 14.34 9.76
N PHE A 22 24.60 14.66 8.54
CA PHE A 22 23.82 14.46 7.32
C PHE A 22 23.50 12.98 7.12
N TRP A 23 24.53 12.11 7.13
CA TRP A 23 24.33 10.67 6.99
C TRP A 23 23.55 10.07 8.16
N PHE A 24 23.80 10.52 9.39
CA PHE A 24 23.03 10.11 10.56
C PHE A 24 21.54 10.48 10.42
N THR A 25 21.22 11.70 9.97
CA THR A 25 19.84 12.16 9.78
C THR A 25 19.14 11.40 8.65
N VAL A 26 19.83 11.18 7.52
CA VAL A 26 19.31 10.36 6.42
C VAL A 26 19.05 8.92 6.91
N SER A 27 20.00 8.33 7.64
CA SER A 27 19.87 6.99 8.21
C SER A 27 18.69 6.88 9.19
N GLN A 28 18.54 7.83 10.11
CA GLN A 28 17.39 7.86 11.04
C GLN A 28 16.05 7.99 10.30
N ASN A 29 15.99 8.81 9.26
CA ASN A 29 14.78 8.96 8.44
C ASN A 29 14.47 7.68 7.67
N VAL A 30 15.47 7.03 7.07
CA VAL A 30 15.30 5.75 6.36
C VAL A 30 14.85 4.65 7.32
N MET A 31 15.49 4.53 8.49
CA MET A 31 15.11 3.55 9.52
C MET A 31 13.68 3.78 10.03
N ALA A 32 13.28 5.04 10.24
CA ALA A 32 11.91 5.37 10.63
C ALA A 32 10.89 4.97 9.55
N ILE A 33 11.18 5.29 8.28
CA ILE A 33 10.33 4.92 7.13
C ILE A 33 10.22 3.38 7.00
N GLU A 34 11.33 2.65 7.12
CA GLU A 34 11.32 1.20 7.07
C GLU A 34 10.54 0.57 8.23
N LYS A 35 10.71 1.11 9.44
CA LYS A 35 9.97 0.66 10.62
C LYS A 35 8.47 0.86 10.42
N ASP A 36 8.06 2.02 9.93
CA ASP A 36 6.66 2.32 9.64
C ASP A 36 6.11 1.44 8.53
N ARG A 37 6.89 1.17 7.48
CA ARG A 37 6.54 0.22 6.41
C ARG A 37 6.28 -1.17 6.97
N ARG A 38 7.23 -1.75 7.73
CA ARG A 38 7.08 -3.08 8.34
C ARG A 38 5.86 -3.13 9.26
N ARG A 39 5.65 -2.07 10.04
CA ARG A 39 4.50 -1.97 10.95
C ARG A 39 3.18 -1.92 10.17
N PHE A 40 3.14 -1.19 9.06
CA PHE A 40 1.99 -1.12 8.18
C PHE A 40 1.68 -2.47 7.55
N GLU A 41 2.68 -3.16 6.98
CA GLU A 41 2.52 -4.50 6.39
C GLU A 41 1.95 -5.50 7.40
N GLN A 42 2.49 -5.50 8.62
CA GLN A 42 1.99 -6.33 9.70
C GLN A 42 0.52 -6.03 10.02
N LEU A 43 0.18 -4.75 10.22
CA LEU A 43 -1.19 -4.35 10.53
C LEU A 43 -2.17 -4.68 9.41
N ALA A 44 -1.76 -4.49 8.16
CA ALA A 44 -2.55 -4.85 6.99
C ALA A 44 -2.89 -6.34 6.99
N LEU A 45 -1.89 -7.21 7.18
CA LEU A 45 -2.09 -8.66 7.26
C LEU A 45 -2.98 -9.08 8.44
N GLU A 46 -2.75 -8.50 9.62
CA GLU A 46 -3.56 -8.82 10.81
C GLU A 46 -5.02 -8.36 10.68
N ILE A 47 -5.26 -7.23 10.02
CA ILE A 47 -6.62 -6.76 9.72
C ILE A 47 -7.26 -7.66 8.67
N LEU A 48 -6.53 -8.02 7.61
CA LEU A 48 -7.03 -8.88 6.54
C LEU A 48 -7.46 -10.27 7.01
N ALA A 49 -6.91 -10.77 8.11
CA ALA A 49 -7.37 -12.02 8.73
C ALA A 49 -8.85 -11.99 9.17
N TYR A 50 -9.51 -10.83 9.20
CA TYR A 50 -10.93 -10.66 9.49
C TYR A 50 -11.81 -10.51 8.24
N PHE A 51 -11.24 -10.55 7.03
CA PHE A 51 -11.96 -10.29 5.77
C PHE A 51 -11.63 -11.32 4.71
N ASP A 52 -12.65 -11.70 3.93
CA ASP A 52 -12.49 -12.63 2.81
C ASP A 52 -12.37 -11.88 1.48
N CYS A 53 -11.42 -12.31 0.65
CA CYS A 53 -11.26 -11.80 -0.70
C CYS A 53 -12.30 -12.44 -1.64
N GLU A 54 -13.10 -11.61 -2.30
CA GLU A 54 -14.09 -12.03 -3.31
C GLU A 54 -13.46 -12.53 -4.64
N ARG A 55 -12.12 -12.53 -4.74
CA ARG A 55 -11.36 -12.95 -5.94
C ARG A 55 -11.80 -12.25 -7.24
N CYS A 56 -12.22 -10.99 -7.14
CA CYS A 56 -12.67 -10.19 -8.29
C CYS A 56 -11.57 -9.79 -9.29
N CYS A 57 -10.30 -10.15 -9.04
CA CYS A 57 -9.13 -9.84 -9.87
C CYS A 57 -8.92 -8.35 -10.22
N LYS A 58 -9.60 -7.42 -9.57
CA LYS A 58 -9.39 -5.97 -9.77
C LYS A 58 -7.94 -5.56 -9.54
N CYS A 59 -7.31 -6.08 -8.48
CA CYS A 59 -5.90 -5.84 -8.22
C CYS A 59 -4.99 -6.35 -9.35
N CYS A 60 -5.25 -7.55 -9.88
CA CYS A 60 -4.48 -8.11 -10.98
C CYS A 60 -4.63 -7.32 -12.29
N ARG A 61 -5.76 -6.62 -12.49
CA ARG A 61 -6.07 -5.88 -13.71
C ARG A 61 -5.53 -4.45 -13.68
N GLU A 62 -5.56 -3.80 -12.52
CA GLU A 62 -5.42 -2.34 -12.42
C GLU A 62 -4.24 -1.88 -11.55
N MET A 63 -3.64 -2.76 -10.73
CA MET A 63 -2.65 -2.33 -9.76
C MET A 63 -1.22 -2.67 -10.19
N PRO A 64 -0.26 -1.74 -10.02
CA PRO A 64 1.15 -2.08 -10.05
C PRO A 64 1.50 -3.01 -8.89
N ILE A 65 2.31 -4.02 -9.17
CA ILE A 65 2.72 -5.01 -8.18
C ILE A 65 4.23 -4.93 -8.03
N HIS A 66 4.67 -4.34 -6.92
CA HIS A 66 6.09 -4.36 -6.52
C HIS A 66 6.49 -5.76 -6.04
N LEU A 67 7.68 -6.19 -6.46
CA LEU A 67 8.35 -7.39 -6.02
C LEU A 67 9.56 -6.99 -5.17
N ASN A 68 9.51 -7.28 -3.88
CA ASN A 68 10.70 -7.23 -3.04
C ASN A 68 11.66 -8.38 -3.39
N ASP A 69 12.89 -8.31 -2.88
CA ASP A 69 13.94 -9.33 -3.15
C ASP A 69 13.45 -10.75 -2.88
N GLU A 70 12.74 -10.97 -1.78
CA GLU A 70 12.17 -12.28 -1.44
C GLU A 70 11.14 -12.78 -2.47
N ALA A 71 10.30 -11.87 -2.99
CA ALA A 71 9.36 -12.21 -4.06
C ALA A 71 10.08 -12.45 -5.39
N MET A 72 11.10 -11.66 -5.72
CA MET A 72 11.94 -11.87 -6.90
C MET A 72 12.59 -13.26 -6.87
N GLU A 73 13.22 -13.62 -5.75
CA GLU A 73 13.83 -14.94 -5.58
C GLU A 73 12.81 -16.08 -5.69
N ARG A 74 11.63 -15.93 -5.05
CA ARG A 74 10.59 -16.95 -5.09
C ARG A 74 10.02 -17.13 -6.50
N LEU A 75 9.71 -16.05 -7.19
CA LEU A 75 9.16 -16.10 -8.55
C LEU A 75 10.21 -16.56 -9.57
N TYR A 76 11.49 -16.24 -9.36
CA TYR A 76 12.57 -16.74 -10.21
C TYR A 76 12.69 -18.27 -10.13
N ARG A 77 12.43 -18.89 -8.96
CA ARG A 77 12.38 -20.35 -8.84
C ARG A 77 11.22 -20.98 -9.61
N ILE A 78 10.16 -20.22 -9.88
CA ILE A 78 8.96 -20.70 -10.59
C ILE A 78 9.16 -20.52 -12.10
N ASP A 79 9.60 -19.34 -12.54
CA ASP A 79 9.64 -18.97 -13.95
C ASP A 79 11.03 -19.00 -14.59
N GLY A 80 12.10 -19.04 -13.80
CA GLY A 80 13.46 -18.81 -14.27
C GLY A 80 13.61 -17.45 -14.95
N ASP A 81 14.35 -17.41 -16.04
CA ASP A 81 14.64 -16.17 -16.78
C ASP A 81 13.38 -15.54 -17.41
N ALA A 82 12.31 -16.32 -17.61
CA ALA A 82 11.04 -15.79 -18.10
C ALA A 82 10.38 -14.81 -17.11
N LEU A 83 10.86 -14.72 -15.86
CA LEU A 83 10.45 -13.68 -14.92
C LEU A 83 10.79 -12.28 -15.45
N PHE A 84 11.94 -12.10 -16.09
CA PHE A 84 12.38 -10.77 -16.53
C PHE A 84 11.48 -10.20 -17.62
N ASP A 85 10.88 -11.04 -18.47
CA ASP A 85 9.87 -10.65 -19.46
C ASP A 85 8.58 -10.11 -18.81
N LYS A 86 8.34 -10.42 -17.53
CA LYS A 86 7.17 -10.02 -16.75
C LYS A 86 7.38 -8.70 -15.98
N ILE A 87 8.62 -8.23 -15.87
CA ILE A 87 8.99 -6.98 -15.18
C ILE A 87 8.77 -5.78 -16.12
N ASP A 88 8.29 -4.66 -15.57
CA ASP A 88 8.17 -3.39 -16.29
C ASP A 88 9.50 -2.64 -16.27
N GLU A 89 10.17 -2.59 -17.41
CA GLU A 89 11.46 -1.91 -17.60
C GLU A 89 11.37 -0.38 -17.49
N ASN A 90 10.16 0.20 -17.52
CA ASN A 90 9.98 1.64 -17.37
C ASN A 90 9.97 2.10 -15.90
N GLU A 91 9.90 1.15 -14.97
CA GLU A 91 9.90 1.43 -13.54
C GLU A 91 11.33 1.38 -12.97
N VAL A 92 11.59 2.19 -11.94
CA VAL A 92 12.91 2.27 -11.29
C VAL A 92 13.22 1.05 -10.42
N ASP A 93 12.18 0.32 -10.01
CA ASP A 93 12.23 -0.82 -9.11
C ASP A 93 11.51 -2.01 -9.75
N ASN A 94 11.57 -3.19 -9.13
CA ASN A 94 11.02 -4.44 -9.66
C ASN A 94 9.49 -4.45 -9.58
N TYR A 95 8.83 -3.86 -10.58
CA TYR A 95 7.38 -3.92 -10.75
C TYR A 95 6.99 -4.91 -11.84
N LEU A 96 5.91 -5.64 -11.64
CA LEU A 96 5.29 -6.41 -12.73
C LEU A 96 4.57 -5.47 -13.71
N LYS A 97 4.55 -5.86 -14.98
CA LYS A 97 3.69 -5.24 -16.01
C LYS A 97 2.22 -5.24 -15.56
N THR A 98 1.48 -4.21 -15.98
CA THR A 98 0.03 -4.10 -15.76
C THR A 98 -0.71 -4.13 -17.09
N PRO A 99 -1.75 -4.98 -17.29
CA PRO A 99 -2.28 -5.99 -16.36
C PRO A 99 -1.26 -7.05 -15.95
N CYS A 100 -1.45 -7.63 -14.76
CA CYS A 100 -0.52 -8.59 -14.16
C CYS A 100 -0.28 -9.78 -15.10
N PRO A 101 0.99 -10.14 -15.41
CA PRO A 101 1.31 -11.23 -16.33
C PRO A 101 0.97 -12.63 -15.80
N TYR A 102 0.61 -12.75 -14.52
CA TYR A 102 0.11 -13.98 -13.90
C TYR A 102 -1.43 -14.05 -13.87
N LEU A 103 -2.12 -13.10 -14.51
CA LEU A 103 -3.56 -13.13 -14.66
C LEU A 103 -3.94 -13.95 -15.89
N GLU A 104 -4.60 -15.09 -15.67
CA GLU A 104 -5.15 -15.94 -16.73
C GLU A 104 -6.68 -15.96 -16.61
N GLY A 105 -7.36 -15.19 -17.45
CA GLY A 105 -8.80 -14.95 -17.34
C GLY A 105 -9.14 -14.24 -16.02
N ASP A 106 -9.86 -14.94 -15.14
CA ASP A 106 -10.22 -14.48 -13.79
C ASP A 106 -9.47 -15.26 -12.68
N ARG A 107 -8.27 -15.78 -13.00
CA ARG A 107 -7.46 -16.54 -12.05
C ARG A 107 -6.02 -16.05 -12.00
N CYS A 108 -5.45 -16.04 -10.80
CA CYS A 108 -4.03 -15.76 -10.58
C CYS A 108 -3.28 -17.09 -10.56
N THR A 109 -2.30 -17.26 -11.45
CA THR A 109 -1.52 -18.49 -11.58
C THR A 109 -0.53 -18.71 -10.43
N ILE A 110 -0.14 -17.64 -9.72
CA ILE A 110 0.74 -17.65 -8.55
C ILE A 110 0.00 -17.35 -7.25
N TYR A 111 -1.26 -17.80 -7.12
CA TYR A 111 -2.10 -17.39 -5.99
C TYR A 111 -1.47 -17.74 -4.62
N ASP A 112 -0.80 -18.88 -4.49
CA ASP A 112 -0.17 -19.26 -3.21
C ASP A 112 1.19 -18.54 -3.00
N ASP A 113 1.88 -18.23 -4.10
CA ASP A 113 3.19 -17.57 -4.10
C ASP A 113 3.14 -16.03 -4.18
N LYS A 114 1.93 -15.45 -4.05
CA LYS A 114 1.65 -14.01 -4.14
C LYS A 114 2.74 -13.16 -3.45
N PRO A 115 3.26 -12.10 -4.09
CA PRO A 115 4.19 -11.17 -3.46
C PRO A 115 3.51 -10.41 -2.31
N MET A 116 4.31 -9.75 -1.47
CA MET A 116 3.80 -9.02 -0.31
C MET A 116 2.74 -7.99 -0.71
N SER A 117 3.00 -7.19 -1.75
CA SER A 117 2.07 -6.23 -2.35
C SER A 117 0.69 -6.83 -2.64
N CYS A 118 0.62 -8.08 -3.12
CA CYS A 118 -0.63 -8.78 -3.39
C CYS A 118 -1.29 -9.35 -2.12
N ARG A 119 -0.50 -9.80 -1.14
CA ARG A 119 -1.00 -10.35 0.14
C ARG A 119 -1.63 -9.28 1.03
N MET A 120 -1.12 -8.05 0.98
CA MET A 120 -1.63 -6.92 1.77
C MET A 120 -2.76 -6.13 1.09
N PHE A 121 -3.05 -6.38 -0.19
CA PHE A 121 -4.12 -5.68 -0.90
C PHE A 121 -5.49 -5.89 -0.18
N PRO A 122 -6.33 -4.85 0.00
CA PRO A 122 -6.30 -3.51 -0.60
C PRO A 122 -5.47 -2.46 0.14
N PHE A 123 -4.72 -2.82 1.17
CA PHE A 123 -3.75 -1.90 1.75
C PHE A 123 -2.57 -1.74 0.79
N VAL A 124 -2.26 -0.51 0.40
CA VAL A 124 -1.20 -0.17 -0.54
C VAL A 124 -0.34 0.96 0.03
N VAL A 125 0.94 0.98 -0.33
CA VAL A 125 1.84 2.09 0.01
C VAL A 125 1.92 3.00 -1.21
N ILE A 126 1.31 4.18 -1.14
CA ILE A 126 1.46 5.20 -2.17
C ILE A 126 2.15 6.38 -1.52
N ARG A 127 3.45 6.54 -1.82
CA ARG A 127 4.35 7.58 -1.30
C ARG A 127 4.22 7.82 0.21
N PRO A 128 5.23 7.43 1.00
CA PRO A 128 5.15 6.64 2.25
C PRO A 128 3.83 6.61 3.05
N VAL A 129 2.66 6.79 2.44
CA VAL A 129 1.38 6.90 3.12
C VAL A 129 0.66 5.56 2.97
N PRO A 130 0.48 4.83 4.09
CA PRO A 130 -0.49 3.75 4.21
C PRO A 130 -1.84 4.15 3.65
N THR A 131 -2.33 3.39 2.67
CA THR A 131 -3.55 3.75 1.95
C THR A 131 -4.44 2.54 1.74
N LEU A 132 -5.76 2.72 1.79
CA LEU A 132 -6.75 1.69 1.47
C LEU A 132 -7.34 1.91 0.08
N GLN A 133 -7.23 0.92 -0.80
CA GLN A 133 -7.93 0.88 -2.09
C GLN A 133 -9.40 0.49 -1.93
N LEU A 134 -10.31 1.22 -2.59
CA LEU A 134 -11.73 0.89 -2.59
C LEU A 134 -12.10 -0.12 -3.70
N CYS A 135 -11.54 -1.32 -3.60
CA CYS A 135 -12.11 -2.53 -4.23
C CYS A 135 -13.32 -3.04 -3.40
N PRO A 136 -14.07 -4.07 -3.84
CA PRO A 136 -15.17 -4.65 -3.05
C PRO A 136 -14.76 -4.96 -1.59
N MET A 137 -13.64 -5.66 -1.40
CA MET A 137 -13.08 -5.94 -0.07
C MET A 137 -12.69 -4.66 0.69
N GLY A 138 -12.10 -3.66 0.00
CA GLY A 138 -11.74 -2.39 0.62
C GLY A 138 -12.94 -1.58 1.12
N LYS A 139 -14.06 -1.63 0.38
CA LYS A 139 -15.32 -1.05 0.83
C LYS A 139 -15.85 -1.75 2.08
N ASN A 140 -15.81 -3.09 2.10
CA ASN A 140 -16.21 -3.89 3.25
C ASN A 140 -15.36 -3.56 4.49
N ILE A 141 -14.04 -3.46 4.32
CA ILE A 141 -13.09 -3.05 5.37
C ILE A 141 -13.46 -1.65 5.91
N PHE A 142 -13.73 -0.70 5.02
CA PHE A 142 -14.09 0.67 5.40
C PHE A 142 -15.43 0.73 6.15
N ASP A 143 -16.44 0.01 5.67
CA ASP A 143 -17.75 -0.06 6.31
C ASP A 143 -17.68 -0.70 7.70
N GLU A 144 -16.89 -1.74 7.85
CA GLU A 144 -16.64 -2.38 9.13
C GLU A 144 -15.90 -1.44 10.09
N PHE A 145 -14.92 -0.70 9.60
CA PHE A 145 -14.23 0.29 10.40
C PHE A 145 -15.17 1.40 10.90
N LYS A 146 -16.11 1.88 10.06
CA LYS A 146 -17.17 2.80 10.47
C LYS A 146 -18.06 2.18 11.55
N ARG A 147 -18.51 0.94 11.37
CA ARG A 147 -19.37 0.23 12.33
C ARG A 147 -18.69 0.13 13.70
N LEU A 148 -17.46 -0.36 13.73
CA LEU A 148 -16.68 -0.53 14.95
C LEU A 148 -16.34 0.79 15.64
N THR A 149 -16.06 1.84 14.86
CA THR A 149 -15.84 3.18 15.41
C THR A 149 -17.10 3.74 16.07
N ARG A 150 -18.30 3.46 15.54
CA ARG A 150 -19.56 3.83 16.20
C ARG A 150 -19.80 3.03 17.49
N LYS A 151 -19.46 1.73 17.49
CA LYS A 151 -19.65 0.83 18.63
C LYS A 151 -18.70 1.12 19.80
N TYR A 152 -17.41 1.28 19.53
CA TYR A 152 -16.36 1.37 20.54
C TYR A 152 -15.70 2.76 20.64
N GLY A 153 -15.99 3.67 19.71
CA GLY A 153 -15.45 5.03 19.72
C GLY A 153 -16.17 5.93 20.73
N LYS A 154 -15.55 6.17 21.89
CA LYS A 154 -16.02 7.17 22.85
C LYS A 154 -16.12 8.56 22.16
N GLY A 155 -17.29 9.17 22.18
CA GLY A 155 -17.49 10.58 21.80
C GLY A 155 -17.64 10.92 20.31
N LYS A 156 -17.64 9.95 19.38
CA LYS A 156 -17.80 10.22 17.93
C LYS A 156 -19.12 9.66 17.36
N LYS A 157 -20.25 9.97 18.00
CA LYS A 157 -21.59 9.57 17.51
C LYS A 157 -21.94 10.18 16.13
N ASN A 158 -21.23 11.23 15.70
CA ASN A 158 -21.45 11.93 14.43
C ASN A 158 -20.19 11.91 13.53
N LEU A 159 -19.66 10.73 13.21
CA LEU A 159 -18.65 10.64 12.15
C LEU A 159 -19.36 10.80 10.78
N ARG A 160 -19.55 12.05 10.34
CA ARG A 160 -19.87 12.37 8.94
C ARG A 160 -18.59 12.19 8.13
N VAL A 161 -18.55 11.15 7.31
CA VAL A 161 -17.55 11.06 6.24
C VAL A 161 -18.24 11.63 5.02
N GLU A 162 -18.05 12.93 4.77
CA GLU A 162 -18.36 13.51 3.47
C GLU A 162 -17.20 13.15 2.54
N TRP A 163 -17.52 12.53 1.42
CA TRP A 163 -16.56 12.20 0.39
C TRP A 163 -16.29 13.48 -0.41
N GLU A 164 -15.10 14.06 -0.26
CA GLU A 164 -14.63 14.99 -1.28
C GLU A 164 -14.24 14.15 -2.50
N GLU A 165 -15.00 14.30 -3.59
CA GLU A 165 -14.51 13.92 -4.91
C GLU A 165 -13.14 14.61 -5.06
N GLY A 166 -12.09 13.80 -5.21
CA GLY A 166 -10.71 14.16 -4.86
C GLY A 166 -10.32 15.61 -5.20
N ALA A 167 -9.64 16.26 -4.24
CA ALA A 167 -9.16 17.63 -4.36
C ALA A 167 -8.62 17.92 -5.78
N PRO A 168 -9.15 18.94 -6.49
CA PRO A 168 -8.67 19.29 -7.81
C PRO A 168 -7.16 19.58 -7.76
N GLY A 169 -6.37 18.86 -8.56
CA GLY A 169 -4.94 19.16 -8.74
C GLY A 169 -3.95 18.17 -8.14
N VAL A 170 -4.36 17.15 -7.38
CA VAL A 170 -3.43 16.07 -6.98
C VAL A 170 -3.34 15.05 -8.12
N ARG A 171 -2.31 15.16 -8.97
CA ARG A 171 -1.89 14.06 -9.86
C ARG A 171 -1.15 13.02 -9.01
N LEU A 172 -1.81 11.92 -8.69
CA LEU A 172 -1.10 10.70 -8.32
C LEU A 172 -0.42 10.14 -9.58
N PRO A 173 0.70 9.40 -9.48
CA PRO A 173 1.30 8.76 -10.64
C PRO A 173 0.25 7.92 -11.35
N ASP A 174 -0.09 8.30 -12.58
CA ASP A 174 -0.99 7.56 -13.44
C ASP A 174 -0.31 6.23 -13.77
N TYR A 175 -0.69 5.16 -13.08
CA TYR A 175 -0.51 3.83 -13.63
C TYR A 175 -1.50 3.73 -14.78
N SER A 176 -0.95 3.64 -15.99
CA SER A 176 -1.63 3.80 -17.28
C SER A 176 -2.94 3.00 -17.34
N GLY A 177 -4.05 3.72 -17.20
CA GLY A 177 -5.40 3.20 -17.34
C GLY A 177 -6.34 4.37 -17.61
N ASP A 178 -7.20 4.19 -18.60
CA ASP A 178 -8.09 5.18 -19.20
C ASP A 178 -8.73 6.18 -18.23
N SER A 179 -8.78 7.44 -18.66
CA SER A 179 -8.91 8.64 -17.82
C SER A 179 -10.33 8.97 -17.33
N GLU A 180 -11.12 7.97 -16.94
CA GLU A 180 -12.51 8.22 -16.47
C GLU A 180 -12.83 7.76 -15.03
N LYS A 181 -11.95 7.01 -14.34
CA LYS A 181 -12.21 6.58 -12.95
C LYS A 181 -10.97 6.74 -12.07
N LYS A 182 -10.83 7.93 -11.45
CA LYS A 182 -9.82 8.15 -10.41
C LYS A 182 -10.07 7.20 -9.24
N ALA A 183 -9.10 6.36 -8.91
CA ALA A 183 -9.14 5.58 -7.69
C ALA A 183 -9.25 6.52 -6.47
N VAL A 184 -10.15 6.20 -5.53
CA VAL A 184 -10.34 6.96 -4.30
C VAL A 184 -9.52 6.29 -3.21
N TYR A 185 -8.63 7.09 -2.62
CA TYR A 185 -7.63 6.65 -1.65
C TYR A 185 -7.97 7.23 -0.27
N VAL A 186 -7.94 6.40 0.78
CA VAL A 186 -8.03 6.88 2.17
C VAL A 186 -6.67 6.70 2.84
N ALA A 187 -6.03 7.80 3.23
CA ALA A 187 -4.82 7.76 4.04
C ALA A 187 -5.15 7.18 5.43
N LEU A 188 -4.46 6.12 5.84
CA LEU A 188 -4.68 5.42 7.10
C LEU A 188 -3.41 5.39 7.95
N PRO A 189 -3.11 6.45 8.73
CA PRO A 189 -1.95 6.47 9.61
C PRO A 189 -1.89 5.22 10.51
N ILE A 190 -0.68 4.75 10.84
CA ILE A 190 -0.46 3.56 11.69
C ILE A 190 -1.35 3.56 12.96
N PRO A 191 -1.45 4.65 13.74
CA PRO A 191 -2.31 4.67 14.93
C PRO A 191 -3.80 4.42 14.65
N VAL A 192 -4.28 4.78 13.45
CA VAL A 192 -5.65 4.53 13.01
C VAL A 192 -5.86 3.04 12.76
N LEU A 193 -4.91 2.38 12.09
CA LEU A 193 -4.93 0.94 11.83
C LEU A 193 -4.81 0.12 13.13
N GLU A 194 -3.95 0.53 14.05
CA GLU A 194 -3.82 -0.10 15.37
C GLU A 194 -5.13 -0.03 16.16
N LYS A 195 -5.80 1.12 16.11
CA LYS A 195 -7.11 1.32 16.73
C LYS A 195 -8.17 0.44 16.07
N PHE A 196 -8.18 0.34 14.76
CA PHE A 196 -9.12 -0.51 14.03
C PHE A 196 -8.92 -1.99 14.38
N LEU A 197 -7.68 -2.48 14.36
CA LEU A 197 -7.33 -3.84 14.75
C LEU A 197 -7.74 -4.14 16.20
N LYS A 198 -7.55 -3.18 17.12
CA LYS A 198 -8.04 -3.30 18.50
C LYS A 198 -9.55 -3.52 18.55
N TYR A 199 -10.32 -2.77 17.76
CA TYR A 199 -11.77 -2.94 17.71
C TYR A 199 -12.19 -4.28 17.10
N LEU A 200 -11.52 -4.75 16.05
CA LEU A 200 -11.77 -6.07 15.46
C LEU A 200 -11.56 -7.18 16.48
N ARG A 201 -10.47 -7.13 17.25
CA ARG A 201 -10.17 -8.08 18.32
C ARG A 201 -11.20 -8.04 19.46
N MET A 202 -11.75 -6.88 19.78
CA MET A 202 -12.81 -6.74 20.77
C MET A 202 -14.13 -7.37 20.28
N ASP A 203 -14.52 -7.10 19.03
CA ASP A 203 -15.77 -7.62 18.43
C ASP A 203 -15.69 -9.13 18.19
N GLY A 204 -14.53 -9.65 17.74
CA GLY A 204 -14.31 -11.08 17.56
C GLY A 204 -14.41 -11.88 18.86
N LYS A 205 -13.94 -11.32 19.99
CA LYS A 205 -14.10 -11.94 21.32
C LYS A 205 -15.54 -11.98 21.80
N GLU A 206 -16.38 -11.05 21.36
CA GLU A 206 -17.82 -11.05 21.69
C GLU A 206 -18.60 -12.08 20.88
N LYS A 207 -18.24 -12.31 19.61
CA LYS A 207 -18.92 -13.30 18.74
C LYS A 207 -18.69 -14.76 19.15
N VAL A 208 -17.66 -15.03 19.95
CA VAL A 208 -17.30 -16.38 20.44
C VAL A 208 -17.92 -16.68 21.83
N LYS A 209 -18.51 -15.67 22.49
CA LYS A 209 -19.25 -15.83 23.74
C LYS A 209 -20.74 -16.05 23.49
#